data_AF-A0A0C6P2A5-F1
#
_entry.id   AF-A0A0C6P2A5-F1
#
_cell.length_a   1.000
_cell.length_b   1.000
_cell.length_c   1.000
_cell.angle_alpha   90.00
_cell.angle_beta   90.00
_cell.angle_gamma   90.00
#
_symmetry.space_group_name_H-M   'P 1'
#
loop_
_entity.id
_entity.type
_entity.pdbx_description
1 polymer ?
#
loop_
_entity_poly.entity_id
_entity_poly.type
_entity_poly.pdbx_seq_one_letter_code
_entity_poly.pdbx_strand_id
1 'polypeptide(L)'
;MTAQDQIVVLTQSDQIRSTLQELRHPDCQIVISGIDQRPWPVRILGPDAKDGYFFWRPLDLACPDPVMLARMADEDEPPLAFHAQTADGARIHFCVDSPVTLRFGDGSIAVLSLFPSAVRHTCARPPQAPA
;
A
#
# COMPACT_ATOMS: atom_id res chain seq x y z
N MET A 1 -25.01 -19.68 9.33
CA MET A 1 -25.20 -18.26 8.97
C MET A 1 -23.84 -17.63 8.86
N THR A 2 -23.37 -17.36 7.65
CA THR A 2 -22.03 -16.83 7.36
C THR A 2 -21.95 -15.37 7.83
N ALA A 3 -21.05 -15.10 8.79
CA ALA A 3 -20.76 -13.75 9.23
C ALA A 3 -20.13 -12.96 8.07
N GLN A 4 -20.64 -11.77 7.78
CA GLN A 4 -20.11 -10.89 6.74
C GLN A 4 -19.01 -10.00 7.33
N ASP A 5 -17.81 -10.02 6.73
CA ASP A 5 -16.76 -9.00 6.95
C ASP A 5 -17.37 -7.60 6.73
N GLN A 6 -17.09 -6.65 7.62
CA GLN A 6 -17.49 -5.26 7.42
C GLN A 6 -16.47 -4.56 6.53
N ILE A 7 -16.91 -4.08 5.37
CA ILE A 7 -16.08 -3.33 4.42
C ILE A 7 -16.50 -1.86 4.46
N VAL A 8 -15.53 -0.98 4.72
CA VAL A 8 -15.68 0.47 4.69
C VAL A 8 -14.84 1.02 3.54
N VAL A 9 -15.38 1.96 2.76
CA VAL A 9 -14.65 2.61 1.67
C VAL A 9 -14.41 4.07 2.04
N LEU A 10 -13.12 4.45 2.11
CA LEU A 10 -12.66 5.78 2.45
C LEU A 10 -12.27 6.51 1.17
N THR A 11 -12.84 7.69 0.94
CA THR A 11 -12.56 8.53 -0.25
C THR A 11 -12.08 9.93 0.11
N GLN A 12 -12.16 10.31 1.39
CA GLN A 12 -11.74 11.63 1.86
C GLN A 12 -10.23 11.65 2.10
N SER A 13 -9.54 12.68 1.62
CA SER A 13 -8.08 12.79 1.68
C SER A 13 -7.51 12.68 3.09
N ASP A 14 -8.17 13.23 4.12
CA ASP A 14 -7.71 13.12 5.51
C ASP A 14 -7.82 11.70 6.06
N GLN A 15 -8.87 10.96 5.68
CA GLN A 15 -9.02 9.56 6.06
C GLN A 15 -7.96 8.69 5.36
N ILE A 16 -7.74 8.93 4.07
CA ILE A 16 -6.71 8.24 3.28
C ILE A 16 -5.31 8.53 3.85
N ARG A 17 -5.02 9.80 4.17
CA ARG A 17 -3.78 10.21 4.83
C ARG A 17 -3.58 9.48 6.15
N SER A 18 -4.62 9.41 6.99
CA SER A 18 -4.57 8.70 8.26
C SER A 18 -4.26 7.22 8.07
N THR A 19 -4.91 6.56 7.10
CA THR A 19 -4.63 5.17 6.77
C THR A 19 -3.19 4.96 6.27
N LEU A 20 -2.71 5.80 5.35
CA LEU A 20 -1.33 5.72 4.87
C LEU A 20 -0.32 5.98 6.00
N GLN A 21 -0.66 6.83 6.96
CA GLN A 21 0.16 7.08 8.15
C GLN A 21 0.21 5.88 9.10
N GLU A 22 -0.91 5.18 9.29
CA GLU A 22 -0.98 3.93 10.05
C GLU A 22 -0.13 2.83 9.42
N LEU A 23 -0.24 2.67 8.10
CA LEU A 23 0.49 1.67 7.33
C LEU A 23 2.03 1.84 7.34
N ARG A 24 2.54 2.97 7.87
CA ARG A 24 3.98 3.13 8.14
C ARG A 24 4.47 2.24 9.29
N HIS A 25 3.58 1.73 10.13
CA HIS A 25 3.94 0.94 11.28
C HIS A 25 4.74 -0.31 10.85
N PRO A 26 5.86 -0.64 11.52
CA PRO A 26 6.72 -1.76 11.12
C PRO A 26 6.01 -3.11 11.15
N ASP A 27 4.96 -3.25 11.96
CA ASP A 27 4.18 -4.48 12.06
C ASP A 27 3.11 -4.62 10.97
N CYS A 28 2.86 -3.56 10.18
CA CYS A 28 2.03 -3.68 9.00
C CYS A 28 2.77 -4.46 7.92
N GLN A 29 2.08 -5.43 7.32
CA GLN A 29 2.56 -6.19 6.17
C GLN A 29 1.90 -5.64 4.92
N ILE A 30 2.68 -5.24 3.93
CA ILE A 30 2.16 -4.63 2.70
C ILE A 30 2.79 -5.34 1.51
N VAL A 31 1.95 -5.76 0.58
CA VAL A 31 2.37 -6.36 -0.69
C VAL A 31 1.68 -5.68 -1.85
N ILE A 32 2.37 -5.58 -2.98
CA ILE A 32 1.78 -5.19 -4.26
C ILE A 32 1.49 -6.45 -5.07
N SER A 33 0.25 -6.57 -5.54
CA SER A 33 -0.20 -7.61 -6.47
C SER A 33 -0.37 -7.01 -7.87
N GLY A 34 -0.34 -7.86 -8.90
CA GLY A 34 -0.61 -7.46 -10.29
C GLY A 34 0.61 -7.39 -11.21
N ILE A 35 1.81 -7.62 -10.67
CA ILE A 35 3.06 -7.77 -11.42
C ILE A 35 3.45 -9.25 -11.40
N ASP A 36 3.39 -9.93 -12.55
CA ASP A 36 3.77 -11.35 -12.75
C ASP A 36 3.14 -12.38 -11.80
N GLN A 37 1.94 -12.09 -11.28
CA GLN A 37 1.25 -12.91 -10.27
C GLN A 37 2.06 -13.20 -9.00
N ARG A 38 3.13 -12.44 -8.74
CA ARG A 38 3.92 -12.53 -7.52
C ARG A 38 3.62 -11.35 -6.60
N PRO A 39 3.46 -11.57 -5.28
CA PRO A 39 3.34 -10.49 -4.33
C PRO A 39 4.71 -9.86 -4.08
N TRP A 40 4.79 -8.53 -4.18
CA TRP A 40 6.00 -7.76 -3.94
C TRP A 40 5.92 -7.07 -2.58
N PRO A 41 6.70 -7.47 -1.57
CA PRO A 41 6.66 -6.82 -0.26
C PRO A 41 7.22 -5.41 -0.33
N VAL A 42 6.49 -4.46 0.27
CA VAL A 42 6.84 -3.03 0.27
C VAL A 42 6.67 -2.41 1.64
N ARG A 43 7.18 -1.19 1.79
CA ARG A 43 7.02 -0.34 2.98
C ARG A 43 6.50 1.02 2.57
N ILE A 44 5.48 1.52 3.28
CA ILE A 44 5.09 2.92 3.20
C ILE A 44 6.01 3.73 4.12
N LEU A 45 6.65 4.75 3.55
CA LEU A 45 7.54 5.67 4.26
C LEU A 45 6.75 6.82 4.89
N GLY A 46 5.68 7.25 4.21
CA GLY A 46 4.66 8.14 4.74
C GLY A 46 4.03 9.07 3.71
N PRO A 47 2.87 9.66 4.02
CA PRO A 47 2.26 10.68 3.20
C PRO A 47 3.05 12.01 3.27
N ASP A 48 3.14 12.70 2.15
CA ASP A 48 3.56 14.10 2.09
C ASP A 48 2.50 14.98 2.76
N ALA A 49 2.94 15.97 3.54
CA ALA A 49 2.07 16.79 4.36
C ALA A 49 1.14 17.71 3.54
N LYS A 50 1.51 18.08 2.31
CA LYS A 50 0.86 19.16 1.56
C LYS A 50 0.18 18.68 0.29
N ASP A 51 0.84 17.82 -0.48
CA ASP A 51 0.54 17.71 -1.91
C ASP A 51 -0.28 16.46 -2.27
N GLY A 52 -0.74 15.69 -1.28
CA GLY A 52 -1.57 14.49 -1.52
C GLY A 52 -0.80 13.35 -2.18
N TYR A 53 0.51 13.31 -1.94
CA TYR A 53 1.38 12.21 -2.35
C TYR A 53 1.78 11.37 -1.14
N PHE A 54 2.28 10.18 -1.37
CA PHE A 54 2.97 9.38 -0.37
C PHE A 54 4.18 8.67 -0.95
N PHE A 55 5.12 8.38 -0.07
CA PHE A 55 6.35 7.68 -0.40
C PHE A 55 6.29 6.24 0.07
N TRP A 56 6.82 5.34 -0.74
CA TRP A 56 6.97 3.93 -0.42
C TRP A 56 8.21 3.37 -1.09
N ARG A 57 8.59 2.14 -0.75
CA ARG A 57 9.74 1.45 -1.36
C ARG A 57 9.58 -0.07 -1.30
N PRO A 58 10.25 -0.82 -2.19
CA PRO A 58 10.45 -2.26 -2.00
C PRO A 58 11.04 -2.55 -0.62
N LEU A 59 10.63 -3.66 0.01
CA LEU A 59 11.20 -4.05 1.30
C LEU A 59 12.67 -4.47 1.17
N ASP A 60 13.00 -5.19 0.09
CA ASP A 60 14.38 -5.53 -0.26
C ASP A 60 15.01 -4.40 -1.07
N LEU A 61 15.92 -3.66 -0.44
CA LEU A 61 16.65 -2.54 -1.05
C LEU A 61 17.93 -2.98 -1.74
N ALA A 62 18.44 -4.17 -1.43
CA ALA A 62 19.72 -4.65 -1.96
C ALA A 62 19.56 -5.20 -3.39
N CYS A 63 18.38 -5.73 -3.72
CA CYS A 63 18.06 -6.22 -5.05
C CYS A 63 16.59 -5.92 -5.40
N PRO A 64 16.26 -4.65 -5.69
CA PRO A 64 14.92 -4.31 -6.16
C PRO A 64 14.68 -5.03 -7.50
N ASP A 65 13.57 -5.75 -7.59
CA ASP A 65 13.31 -6.62 -8.72
C ASP A 65 13.24 -5.81 -10.02
N PRO A 66 14.01 -6.18 -11.06
CA PRO A 66 14.08 -5.41 -12.30
C PRO A 66 12.74 -5.36 -13.04
N VAL A 67 11.88 -6.38 -12.90
CA VAL A 67 10.53 -6.38 -13.47
C VAL A 67 9.65 -5.36 -12.76
N MET A 68 9.70 -5.35 -11.43
CA MET A 68 8.96 -4.38 -10.63
C MET A 68 9.39 -2.95 -10.98
N LEU A 69 10.69 -2.70 -11.12
CA LEU A 69 11.22 -1.39 -11.49
C LEU A 69 10.85 -0.99 -12.93
N ALA A 70 10.89 -1.92 -13.88
CA ALA A 70 10.50 -1.66 -15.26
C ALA A 70 9.02 -1.26 -15.35
N ARG A 71 8.16 -1.94 -14.61
CA ARG A 71 6.72 -1.63 -14.56
C ARG A 71 6.38 -0.30 -13.91
N MET A 72 7.19 0.17 -12.98
CA MET A 72 7.02 1.53 -12.43
C MET A 72 7.42 2.62 -13.42
N ALA A 73 8.22 2.29 -14.43
CA ALA A 73 8.68 3.26 -15.43
C ALA A 73 7.76 3.33 -16.65
N ASP A 74 6.79 2.43 -16.75
CA ASP A 74 5.87 2.31 -17.88
C ASP A 74 4.50 2.92 -17.50
N GLU A 75 4.11 3.98 -18.19
CA GLU A 75 2.85 4.69 -17.93
C GLU A 75 1.62 3.97 -18.51
N ASP A 76 1.81 3.01 -19.43
CA ASP A 76 0.72 2.24 -20.06
C ASP A 76 0.34 0.99 -19.24
N GLU A 77 1.08 0.69 -18.17
CA GLU A 77 0.85 -0.48 -17.33
C GLU A 77 -0.33 -0.28 -16.33
N PRO A 78 -1.11 -1.34 -16.01
CA PRO A 78 -2.24 -1.23 -15.12
C PRO A 78 -1.86 -0.80 -13.69
N PRO A 79 -2.82 -0.24 -12.94
CA PRO A 79 -2.61 0.26 -11.59
C PRO A 79 -1.99 -0.79 -10.66
N LEU A 80 -1.10 -0.35 -9.76
CA LEU A 80 -0.53 -1.20 -8.74
C LEU A 80 -1.55 -1.43 -7.62
N ALA A 81 -1.88 -2.69 -7.34
CA ALA A 81 -2.83 -3.07 -6.29
C ALA A 81 -2.09 -3.34 -4.98
N PHE A 82 -2.28 -2.49 -3.99
CA PHE A 82 -1.71 -2.63 -2.65
C PHE A 82 -2.64 -3.42 -1.76
N HIS A 83 -2.11 -4.44 -1.09
CA HIS A 83 -2.78 -5.20 -0.06
C HIS A 83 -1.98 -5.07 1.22
N ALA A 84 -2.61 -4.55 2.27
CA ALA A 84 -1.99 -4.43 3.57
C ALA A 84 -2.79 -5.18 4.64
N GLN A 85 -2.05 -5.68 5.63
CA GLN A 85 -2.59 -6.16 6.89
C GLN A 85 -1.98 -5.33 8.02
N THR A 86 -2.85 -4.70 8.81
CA THR A 86 -2.47 -3.92 9.98
C THR A 86 -2.17 -4.83 11.17
N ALA A 87 -1.54 -4.29 12.21
CA ALA A 87 -1.18 -5.03 13.42
C ALA A 87 -2.40 -5.60 14.18
N ASP A 88 -3.55 -4.92 14.11
CA ASP A 88 -4.82 -5.36 14.69
C ASP A 88 -5.61 -6.34 13.80
N GLY A 89 -5.03 -6.71 12.64
CA GLY A 89 -5.58 -7.71 11.74
C GLY A 89 -6.58 -7.18 10.71
N ALA A 90 -6.81 -5.87 10.64
CA ALA A 90 -7.59 -5.28 9.55
C ALA A 90 -6.87 -5.46 8.20
N ARG A 91 -7.65 -5.61 7.15
CA ARG A 91 -7.16 -5.75 5.77
C ARG A 91 -7.47 -4.48 5.00
N ILE A 92 -6.47 -3.91 4.36
CA ILE A 92 -6.58 -2.66 3.62
C ILE A 92 -6.21 -2.93 2.16
N HIS A 93 -7.00 -2.38 1.23
CA HIS A 93 -6.75 -2.50 -0.20
C HIS A 93 -6.97 -1.18 -0.92
N PHE A 94 -6.02 -0.81 -1.80
CA PHE A 94 -6.13 0.37 -2.66
C PHE A 94 -5.27 0.21 -3.92
N CYS A 95 -5.58 0.98 -4.96
CA CYS A 95 -4.83 0.98 -6.21
C CYS A 95 -4.15 2.33 -6.42
N VAL A 96 -3.00 2.30 -7.10
CA VAL A 96 -2.19 3.48 -7.39
C VAL A 96 -1.78 3.48 -8.86
N ASP A 97 -1.98 4.62 -9.50
CA ASP A 97 -1.61 4.87 -10.89
C ASP A 97 -0.26 5.60 -10.98
N SER A 98 0.46 5.36 -12.07
CA SER A 98 1.65 6.11 -12.51
C SER A 98 2.65 6.49 -11.38
N PRO A 99 3.18 5.51 -10.63
CA PRO A 99 4.17 5.78 -9.59
C PRO A 99 5.51 6.26 -10.18
N VAL A 100 6.18 7.20 -9.53
CA VAL A 100 7.47 7.73 -9.97
C VAL A 100 8.59 7.18 -9.11
N THR A 101 9.56 6.51 -9.73
CA THR A 101 10.74 5.98 -9.03
C THR A 101 11.80 7.06 -8.82
N LEU A 102 12.21 7.26 -7.57
CA LEU A 102 13.30 8.15 -7.16
C LEU A 102 14.53 7.30 -6.78
N ARG A 103 15.66 7.58 -7.42
CA ARG A 103 16.95 6.95 -7.12
C ARG A 103 17.86 7.95 -6.41
N PHE A 104 18.44 7.54 -5.29
CA PHE A 104 19.36 8.35 -4.53
C PHE A 104 20.82 7.97 -4.85
N GLY A 105 21.74 8.90 -4.58
CA GLY A 105 23.17 8.71 -4.87
C GLY A 105 23.84 7.60 -4.07
N ASP A 106 23.21 7.13 -2.99
CA ASP A 106 23.63 5.98 -2.18
C ASP A 106 23.11 4.64 -2.71
N GLY A 107 22.42 4.64 -3.85
CA GLY A 107 21.82 3.45 -4.47
C GLY A 107 20.46 3.07 -3.90
N SER A 108 19.95 3.78 -2.88
CA SER A 108 18.62 3.54 -2.34
C SER A 108 17.52 4.01 -3.31
N ILE A 109 16.34 3.42 -3.17
CA ILE A 109 15.17 3.71 -3.99
C ILE A 109 14.00 4.09 -3.09
N ALA A 110 13.30 5.14 -3.48
CA ALA A 110 11.95 5.43 -3.02
C ALA A 110 11.04 5.60 -4.23
N VAL A 111 9.74 5.50 -4.01
CA VAL A 111 8.72 5.63 -5.03
C VAL A 111 7.70 6.62 -4.52
N LEU A 112 7.40 7.59 -5.37
CA LEU A 112 6.42 8.63 -5.13
C LEU A 112 5.12 8.24 -5.83
N SER A 113 4.01 8.34 -5.11
CA SER A 113 2.69 8.08 -5.66
C SER A 113 1.69 9.11 -5.18
N LEU A 114 0.71 9.43 -6.02
CA LEU A 114 -0.48 10.17 -5.60
C LEU A 114 -1.26 9.33 -4.59
N PHE A 115 -2.05 9.98 -3.74
CA PHE A 115 -3.03 9.30 -2.92
C PHE A 115 -3.99 8.48 -3.80
N PRO A 116 -4.35 7.27 -3.36
CA PRO A 116 -5.38 6.51 -4.05
C PRO A 116 -6.70 7.28 -4.03
N SER A 117 -7.54 7.11 -5.05
CA SER A 117 -8.88 7.71 -5.09
C SER A 117 -9.82 7.11 -4.04
N ALA A 118 -9.57 5.87 -3.62
CA ALA A 118 -10.31 5.19 -2.58
C ALA A 118 -9.44 4.15 -1.86
N VAL A 119 -9.72 3.96 -0.56
CA VAL A 119 -9.14 2.89 0.26
C VAL A 119 -10.27 2.02 0.78
N ARG A 120 -10.15 0.71 0.59
CA ARG A 120 -11.08 -0.29 1.15
C ARG A 120 -10.49 -0.83 2.44
N HIS A 121 -11.24 -0.68 3.53
CA HIS A 121 -10.88 -1.17 4.85
C HIS A 121 -11.82 -2.30 5.25
N THR A 122 -11.27 -3.46 5.58
CA THR A 122 -12.02 -4.64 5.99
C THR A 122 -11.59 -5.02 7.41
N CYS A 123 -12.45 -4.75 8.39
CA CYS A 123 -12.14 -5.03 9.78
C CYS A 123 -12.29 -6.53 10.08
N ALA A 124 -11.29 -7.14 10.71
CA ALA A 124 -11.44 -8.47 11.27
C ALA A 124 -12.47 -8.43 12.42
N ARG A 125 -13.44 -9.34 12.44
CA ARG A 125 -14.40 -9.41 13.54
C ARG A 125 -13.64 -9.72 14.84
N PRO A 126 -13.90 -8.99 15.95
CA PRO A 126 -13.39 -9.42 17.26
C PRO A 126 -13.91 -10.84 17.56
N PRO A 127 -13.12 -11.71 18.19
CA PRO A 127 -13.60 -13.03 18.60
C PRO A 127 -14.82 -12.83 19.51
N GLN A 128 -15.96 -13.42 19.14
CA GLN A 128 -17.10 -13.45 20.05
C GLN A 128 -16.68 -14.29 21.26
N ALA A 129 -16.66 -13.67 22.44
CA ALA A 129 -16.51 -14.40 23.68
C ALA A 129 -17.62 -15.46 23.76
N PRO A 130 -17.31 -16.71 24.13
CA PRO A 130 -18.33 -17.72 24.35
C PRO A 130 -19.26 -17.25 25.49
N ALA A 131 -20.56 -17.37 25.27
CA ALA A 131 -21.58 -17.20 26.30
C ALA A 131 -21.57 -18.38 27.28
#